data_AF-A0A371EY99-F1
#
_entry.id   AF-A0A371EY99-F1
#
_cell.length_a   1.000
_cell.length_b   1.000
_cell.length_c   1.000
_cell.angle_alpha   90.00
_cell.angle_beta   90.00
_cell.angle_gamma   90.00
#
_symmetry.space_group_name_H-M   'P 1'
#
loop_
_entity.id
_entity.type
_entity.pdbx_description
1 polymer ?
#
loop_
_entity_poly.entity_id
_entity_poly.type
_entity_poly.pdbx_seq_one_letter_code
_entity_poly.pdbx_strand_id
1 'polypeptide(L)'
;MGRSALNKLGAVVSTYHLCMKYPVGKEVGRVWVDHRVARHCYEDSLRIGSWSTQANRPDVNVLDLNLDPRCDDDNERPLPAKDLKEINIDQDPVHKTKIGTTLG
;
A
#
# COMPACT_ATOMS: atom_id res chain seq x y z
N MET A 1 5.26 8.35 13.45
CA MET A 1 4.16 9.31 13.71
C MET A 1 2.84 8.58 13.58
N GLY A 2 1.95 8.71 14.56
CA GLY A 2 0.65 8.00 14.56
C GLY A 2 -0.50 8.87 14.08
N ARG A 3 -1.65 8.24 13.80
CA ARG A 3 -2.90 8.91 13.38
C ARG A 3 -3.31 10.05 14.33
N SER A 4 -3.23 9.82 15.64
CA SER A 4 -3.60 10.83 16.65
C SER A 4 -2.77 12.12 16.55
N ALA A 5 -1.49 12.02 16.20
CA ALA A 5 -0.64 13.20 16.01
C ALA A 5 -0.98 13.95 14.72
N LEU A 6 -1.20 13.21 13.62
CA LEU A 6 -1.58 13.79 12.32
C LEU A 6 -2.93 14.51 12.38
N ASN A 7 -3.91 13.92 13.07
CA ASN A 7 -5.23 14.52 13.25
C ASN A 7 -5.16 15.81 14.08
N LYS A 8 -4.37 15.83 15.15
CA LYS A 8 -4.12 17.05 15.93
C LYS A 8 -3.47 18.16 15.11
N LEU A 9 -2.60 17.77 14.17
CA LEU A 9 -1.92 18.71 13.26
C LEU A 9 -2.84 19.20 12.12
N GLY A 10 -4.03 18.59 11.92
CA GLY A 10 -4.84 18.85 10.73
C GLY A 10 -4.12 18.46 9.44
N ALA A 11 -3.26 17.43 9.53
CA ALA A 11 -2.37 17.07 8.44
C ALA A 11 -3.05 16.15 7.41
N VAL A 12 -2.73 16.37 6.14
CA VAL A 12 -3.09 15.49 5.03
C VAL A 12 -1.81 14.91 4.44
N VAL A 13 -1.73 13.59 4.39
CA VAL A 13 -0.55 12.87 3.88
C VAL A 13 -0.90 12.25 2.53
N SER A 14 -0.10 12.55 1.52
CA SER A 14 -0.12 11.85 0.24
C SER A 14 1.07 10.90 0.20
N THR A 15 0.78 9.60 0.27
CA THR A 15 1.78 8.54 0.09
C THR A 15 2.32 8.53 -1.34
N TYR A 16 1.47 8.76 -2.34
CA TYR A 16 1.88 8.83 -3.74
C TYR A 16 2.89 9.95 -4.00
N HIS A 17 2.65 11.15 -3.47
CA HIS A 17 3.57 12.28 -3.65
C HIS A 17 4.64 12.38 -2.56
N LEU A 18 4.68 11.41 -1.63
CA LEU A 18 5.55 11.42 -0.46
C LEU A 18 5.59 12.80 0.24
N CYS A 19 4.40 13.37 0.47
CA CYS A 19 4.22 14.74 0.96
C CYS A 19 3.18 14.80 2.08
N MET A 20 3.42 15.65 3.07
CA MET A 20 2.46 16.00 4.10
C MET A 20 2.19 17.50 4.08
N LYS A 21 0.91 17.87 4.10
CA LYS A 21 0.44 19.24 4.22
C LYS A 21 -0.24 19.46 5.56
N TYR A 22 -0.11 20.64 6.15
CA TYR A 22 -0.77 21.00 7.40
C TYR A 22 -0.91 22.53 7.55
N PRO A 23 -1.89 23.03 8.31
CA PRO A 23 -2.04 24.45 8.58
C PRO A 23 -0.87 25.03 9.38
N VAL A 24 -0.39 26.20 8.96
CA VAL A 24 0.62 27.02 9.67
C VAL A 24 0.11 28.45 9.70
N GLY A 25 -0.59 28.82 10.77
CA GLY A 25 -1.26 30.12 10.86
C GLY A 25 -2.31 30.29 9.75
N LYS A 26 -2.10 31.24 8.84
CA LYS A 26 -2.96 31.47 7.65
C LYS A 26 -2.44 30.76 6.39
N GLU A 27 -1.37 30.01 6.49
CA GLU A 27 -0.70 29.34 5.38
C GLU A 27 -0.77 27.82 5.51
N VAL A 28 -0.23 27.11 4.51
CA VAL A 28 -0.13 25.65 4.50
C VAL A 28 1.34 25.26 4.43
N GLY A 29 1.82 24.66 5.53
CA GLY A 29 3.11 24.02 5.59
C GLY A 29 3.16 22.76 4.73
N ARG A 30 4.32 22.48 4.15
CA ARG A 30 4.59 21.29 3.32
C ARG A 30 5.86 20.62 3.80
N VAL A 31 5.78 19.32 4.03
CA VAL A 31 6.93 18.46 4.31
C VAL A 31 7.00 17.43 3.21
N TRP A 32 8.15 17.31 2.57
CA TRP A 32 8.43 16.31 1.56
C TRP A 32 9.35 15.25 2.15
N VAL A 33 9.12 14.00 1.78
CA VAL A 33 10.02 12.92 2.13
C VAL A 33 11.02 12.74 0.98
N ASP A 34 12.29 12.66 1.33
CA ASP A 34 13.33 12.25 0.38
C ASP A 34 13.17 10.74 0.11
N HIS A 35 12.87 10.39 -1.14
CA HIS A 35 12.66 9.02 -1.57
C HIS A 35 13.90 8.13 -1.32
N ARG A 36 15.10 8.67 -1.52
CA ARG A 36 16.35 7.91 -1.33
C ARG A 36 16.56 7.59 0.13
N VAL A 37 16.35 8.58 1.00
CA VAL A 37 16.48 8.40 2.45
C VAL A 37 15.41 7.45 2.98
N ALA A 38 14.16 7.61 2.55
CA ALA A 38 13.07 6.70 2.95
C ALA A 38 13.33 5.26 2.52
N ARG A 39 13.82 5.06 1.29
CA ARG A 39 14.22 3.74 0.78
C ARG A 39 15.34 3.14 1.62
N HIS A 40 16.41 3.90 1.85
CA HIS A 40 17.53 3.44 2.68
C HIS A 40 17.08 3.08 4.11
N CYS A 41 16.23 3.89 4.74
CA CYS A 41 15.68 3.59 6.05
C CYS A 41 14.83 2.31 6.08
N TYR A 42 14.06 2.05 5.02
CA TYR A 42 13.31 0.80 4.90
C TYR A 42 14.25 -0.41 4.76
N GLU A 43 15.23 -0.33 3.86
CA GLU A 43 16.25 -1.38 3.64
C GLU A 43 17.02 -1.67 4.94
N ASP A 44 17.44 -0.63 5.68
CA ASP A 44 18.07 -0.78 6.99
C ASP A 44 17.14 -1.44 8.02
N SER A 45 15.86 -1.08 8.05
CA SER A 45 14.88 -1.69 8.97
C SER A 45 14.68 -3.19 8.71
N LEU A 46 14.73 -3.60 7.43
CA LEU A 46 14.67 -5.00 7.03
C LEU A 46 15.93 -5.77 7.43
N ARG A 47 17.11 -5.14 7.32
CA ARG A 47 18.37 -5.75 7.79
C ARG A 47 18.39 -5.98 9.30
N ILE A 48 17.75 -5.10 10.08
CA ILE A 48 17.62 -5.28 11.53
C ILE A 48 16.71 -6.48 11.86
N GLY A 49 15.71 -6.77 11.03
CA GLY A 49 14.87 -7.98 11.14
C GLY A 49 15.50 -9.27 10.59
N SER A 50 16.56 -9.18 9.78
CA SER A 50 17.22 -10.36 9.19
C SER A 50 18.29 -10.98 10.10
N TRP A 51 18.82 -10.26 11.08
CA TRP A 51 19.73 -10.82 12.09
C TRP A 51 19.13 -11.98 12.90
N SER A 52 17.80 -12.01 13.09
CA SER A 52 17.12 -13.13 13.74
C SER A 52 16.79 -14.31 12.81
N THR A 53 16.89 -14.12 11.49
CA THR A 53 16.43 -15.11 10.48
C THR A 53 17.56 -15.67 9.62
N GLN A 54 18.77 -15.11 9.70
CA GLN A 54 19.96 -15.57 8.95
C GLN A 54 20.48 -16.96 9.36
N ALA A 55 19.81 -17.67 10.27
CA ALA A 55 20.14 -19.07 10.51
C ALA A 55 19.64 -20.00 9.38
N ASN A 56 18.56 -19.66 8.66
CA ASN A 56 17.99 -20.53 7.64
C ASN A 56 17.04 -19.78 6.68
N ARG A 57 17.50 -19.28 5.52
CA ARG A 57 16.78 -19.40 4.23
C ARG A 57 17.55 -18.74 3.06
N PRO A 58 17.34 -19.24 1.83
CA PRO A 58 18.14 -18.87 0.66
C PRO A 58 17.76 -17.50 0.13
N ASP A 59 18.72 -16.87 -0.56
CA ASP A 59 18.61 -15.60 -1.27
C ASP A 59 17.23 -15.40 -1.91
N VAL A 60 16.40 -14.57 -1.28
CA VAL A 60 15.23 -14.02 -1.95
C VAL A 60 15.78 -12.94 -2.85
N ASN A 61 15.97 -13.30 -4.12
CA ASN A 61 16.26 -12.38 -5.21
C ASN A 61 15.30 -11.20 -5.08
N VAL A 62 15.82 -10.03 -4.71
CA VAL A 62 15.08 -8.78 -4.72
C VAL A 62 14.80 -8.50 -6.18
N LEU A 63 13.70 -9.03 -6.70
CA LEU A 63 13.22 -8.66 -8.02
C LEU A 63 13.09 -7.14 -8.01
N ASP A 64 13.78 -6.52 -8.95
CA ASP A 64 13.76 -5.08 -9.23
C ASP A 64 12.31 -4.66 -9.48
N LEU A 65 11.61 -4.30 -8.42
CA LEU A 65 10.21 -3.89 -8.49
C LEU A 65 10.21 -2.45 -9.01
N ASN A 66 10.02 -2.32 -10.32
CA ASN A 66 9.91 -1.03 -10.98
C ASN A 66 8.66 -0.31 -10.45
N LEU A 67 8.86 0.76 -9.67
CA LEU A 67 7.79 1.55 -9.04
C LEU A 67 7.17 2.59 -10.00
N ASP A 68 7.39 2.47 -11.32
CA ASP A 68 6.76 3.35 -12.30
C ASP A 68 5.23 3.16 -12.26
N PRO A 69 4.43 4.19 -11.92
CA PRO A 69 2.97 4.10 -11.89
C PRO A 69 2.32 3.87 -13.26
N ARG A 70 3.10 3.94 -14.36
CA ARG A 70 2.66 3.58 -15.71
C ARG A 70 3.05 2.17 -16.12
N CYS A 71 3.74 1.42 -15.26
CA CYS A 71 3.90 0.01 -15.48
C CYS A 71 2.51 -0.60 -15.22
N ASP A 72 1.75 -0.81 -16.30
CA ASP A 72 0.72 -1.84 -16.35
C ASP A 72 1.44 -3.16 -16.04
N ASP A 73 1.67 -3.43 -14.75
CA ASP A 73 1.81 -4.78 -14.26
C ASP A 73 0.46 -5.41 -14.60
N ASP A 74 0.48 -6.29 -15.60
CA ASP A 74 -0.69 -6.99 -16.10
C ASP A 74 -1.32 -7.81 -14.97
N ASN A 75 -2.15 -7.13 -14.19
CA ASN A 75 -3.27 -7.59 -13.39
C ASN A 75 -3.20 -9.06 -12.94
N GLU A 76 -2.27 -9.43 -12.06
CA GLU A 76 -2.59 -10.48 -11.10
C GLU A 76 -3.34 -9.85 -9.93
N ARG A 77 -4.61 -9.49 -10.19
CA ARG A 77 -5.54 -9.18 -9.10
C ARG A 77 -5.55 -10.40 -8.18
N PRO A 78 -5.29 -10.22 -6.87
CA PRO A 78 -5.36 -11.34 -5.94
C PRO A 78 -6.74 -12.00 -6.05
N LEU A 79 -6.74 -13.28 -6.40
CA LEU A 79 -7.98 -14.05 -6.47
C LEU A 79 -8.55 -14.17 -5.05
N PRO A 80 -9.87 -14.01 -4.88
CA PRO A 80 -10.48 -14.17 -3.58
C PRO A 80 -10.26 -15.59 -3.07
N ALA A 81 -9.79 -15.70 -1.82
CA ALA A 81 -9.44 -16.97 -1.19
C ALA A 81 -10.65 -17.84 -0.79
N LYS A 82 -11.88 -17.35 -0.99
CA LYS A 82 -13.12 -17.97 -0.54
C LYS A 82 -14.06 -18.19 -1.73
N ASP A 83 -14.95 -19.17 -1.58
CA ASP A 83 -15.93 -19.51 -2.60
C ASP A 83 -16.82 -18.32 -2.96
N LEU A 84 -17.03 -18.16 -4.27
CA LEU A 84 -17.85 -17.10 -4.84
C LEU A 84 -19.13 -17.68 -5.44
N LYS A 85 -20.23 -16.95 -5.27
CA LYS A 85 -21.50 -17.22 -5.96
C LYS A 85 -21.79 -16.10 -6.96
N GLU A 86 -22.13 -16.46 -8.19
CA GLU A 86 -22.63 -15.53 -9.20
C GLU A 86 -24.09 -15.15 -8.92
N ILE A 87 -24.39 -13.86 -9.00
CA ILE A 87 -25.74 -13.30 -8.93
C ILE A 87 -25.95 -12.34 -10.11
N ASN A 88 -27.18 -12.23 -10.59
CA ASN A 88 -27.55 -11.15 -11.50
C ASN A 88 -27.86 -9.90 -10.68
N ILE A 89 -27.30 -8.76 -11.09
CA ILE A 89 -27.58 -7.48 -10.45
C ILE A 89 -28.99 -7.01 -10.86
N ASP A 90 -29.35 -7.24 -12.12
CA ASP A 90 -30.62 -6.80 -12.71
C ASP A 90 -31.30 -7.92 -13.52
N GLN A 91 -32.42 -7.60 -14.18
CA GLN A 91 -33.16 -8.53 -15.05
C GLN A 91 -32.40 -8.90 -16.33
N ASP A 92 -31.33 -8.16 -16.65
CA ASP A 92 -30.45 -8.48 -17.76
C ASP A 92 -29.48 -9.62 -17.36
N PRO A 93 -29.55 -10.80 -18.01
CA PRO A 93 -28.69 -11.93 -17.70
C PRO A 93 -27.20 -11.70 -18.00
N VAL A 94 -26.85 -10.60 -18.68
CA VAL A 94 -25.46 -10.21 -18.95
C VAL A 94 -24.83 -9.53 -17.72
N HIS A 95 -25.63 -8.88 -16.87
CA HIS A 95 -25.14 -8.11 -15.73
C HIS A 95 -24.97 -9.00 -14.49
N LYS A 96 -23.91 -9.82 -14.49
CA LYS A 96 -23.55 -10.71 -13.39
C LYS A 96 -22.41 -10.16 -12.53
N THR A 97 -22.47 -10.44 -11.23
CA THR A 97 -21.38 -10.19 -10.29
C THR A 97 -21.18 -11.36 -9.34
N LYS A 98 -20.00 -11.44 -8.72
CA LYS A 98 -19.61 -12.52 -7.80
C LYS A 98 -19.55 -11.99 -6.38
N ILE A 99 -20.23 -12.66 -5.45
CA ILE A 99 -20.20 -12.34 -4.02
C ILE A 99 -19.65 -13.51 -3.20
N GLY A 100 -18.97 -13.20 -2.09
CA GLY A 100 -18.47 -14.22 -1.16
C GLY A 100 -19.60 -14.93 -0.43
N THR A 101 -19.50 -16.25 -0.30
CA THR A 101 -20.56 -17.09 0.31
C THR A 101 -20.52 -17.10 1.84
N THR A 102 -19.43 -16.64 2.46
CA THR A 102 -19.25 -16.63 3.92
C THR A 102 -18.83 -15.25 4.41
N LEU A 103 -19.68 -14.62 5.23
CA LEU A 103 -19.31 -13.49 6.08
C LEU A 103 -18.46 -14.05 7.22
N GLY A 104 -17.16 -13.73 7.21
CA GLY A 104 -16.27 -13.97 8.35
C GLY A 104 -16.25 -12.78 9.27
#